data_AF-A0A2D7W2Y3-F1
#
_entry.id   AF-A0A2D7W2Y3-F1
#
_cell.length_a   1.000
_cell.length_b   1.000
_cell.length_c   1.000
_cell.angle_alpha   90.00
_cell.angle_beta   90.00
_cell.angle_gamma   90.00
#
_symmetry.space_group_name_H-M   'P 1'
#
loop_
_entity.id
_entity.type
_entity.pdbx_description
1 polymer ?
#
loop_
_entity_poly.entity_id
_entity_poly.type
_entity_poly.pdbx_seq_one_letter_code
_entity_poly.pdbx_strand_id
1 'polypeptide(L)'
;MRERAMLDPRRGRGIALSAFAFAVAATASACTPPMPPDVLAAQAESQIECQTGSTDVSVPDNLFGAMTFVGDALTAVCPDQTLMEVGPQEPAKLKVVDGTPSPDDVSDFTAGCPAGDVIYVPLYSYPVTLAYNIFGLEGLVLTPEAVAGILTGSITSWEDPAITDANEGFDLSGLPAIEVYTVDQDRGSVQAMTTWLSEEAPQSWSDGTLERLPGNITFGSSLEMSEELAFMEGAVAILPVFEAFNAFVPTAAFPVTYGDEGGAEEELIAYPDDPQLAKIGSGAMALSVDDQGNIAATPAVGGIPDDEIFDLAASKIILQEDQPVIGWPVLGTGHLLVCDDPADPLPLSVAQYALRLAGQGALETYGLTPLPEPVRIETFEPLKVTVAEED
;
A
#
# COMPACT_ATOMS: atom_id res chain seq x y z
N MET A 1 25.45 -67.89 34.62
CA MET A 1 26.91 -68.04 34.50
C MET A 1 27.41 -66.71 33.94
N ARG A 2 27.99 -65.79 34.73
CA ARG A 2 29.43 -65.75 35.12
C ARG A 2 30.32 -66.03 33.89
N GLU A 3 31.15 -65.12 33.39
CA GLU A 3 32.12 -64.26 34.07
C GLU A 3 32.62 -63.11 33.15
N ARG A 4 32.97 -61.98 33.77
CA ARG A 4 33.94 -61.01 33.25
C ARG A 4 35.36 -61.54 33.53
N ALA A 5 36.29 -61.35 32.59
CA ALA A 5 37.73 -61.19 32.86
C ALA A 5 38.35 -60.46 31.65
N MET A 6 38.75 -59.19 31.79
CA MET A 6 40.01 -58.68 32.35
C MET A 6 41.18 -58.71 31.36
N LEU A 7 41.68 -57.50 31.13
CA LEU A 7 42.90 -57.07 30.44
C LEU A 7 44.18 -57.71 31.02
N ASP A 8 45.20 -57.90 30.16
CA ASP A 8 46.63 -57.67 30.48
C ASP A 8 47.49 -57.57 29.18
N PRO A 9 48.74 -57.04 29.17
CA PRO A 9 49.13 -56.04 28.19
C PRO A 9 50.49 -56.36 27.49
N ARG A 10 50.98 -55.41 26.67
CA ARG A 10 52.39 -55.21 26.26
C ARG A 10 53.10 -56.33 25.46
N ARG A 11 53.33 -56.06 24.16
CA ARG A 11 54.65 -55.70 23.55
C ARG A 11 54.70 -56.11 22.07
N GLY A 12 55.03 -55.16 21.19
CA GLY A 12 55.45 -55.48 19.82
C GLY A 12 55.62 -54.23 18.96
N ARG A 13 56.86 -53.76 18.82
CA ARG A 13 57.30 -52.61 18.01
C ARG A 13 56.94 -52.78 16.53
N GLY A 14 56.64 -51.68 15.85
CA GLY A 14 56.64 -51.63 14.38
C GLY A 14 56.06 -50.34 13.82
N ILE A 15 56.92 -49.34 13.62
CA ILE A 15 56.61 -48.12 12.89
C ILE A 15 56.51 -48.48 11.41
N ALA A 16 55.39 -48.14 10.76
CA ALA A 16 55.32 -47.99 9.31
C ALA A 16 54.30 -46.89 8.98
N LEU A 17 54.81 -45.69 8.69
CA LEU A 17 54.05 -44.65 7.99
C LEU A 17 53.64 -45.19 6.62
N SER A 18 52.36 -45.11 6.29
CA SER A 18 51.87 -45.27 4.92
C SER A 18 50.86 -44.17 4.67
N ALA A 19 51.25 -43.22 3.84
CA ALA A 19 50.45 -42.09 3.42
C ALA A 19 49.26 -42.59 2.59
N PHE A 20 48.04 -42.28 3.03
CA PHE A 20 46.84 -42.37 2.20
C PHE A 20 46.58 -40.97 1.63
N ALA A 21 47.00 -40.77 0.38
CA ALA A 21 46.49 -39.68 -0.45
C ALA A 21 45.13 -40.12 -1.00
N PHE A 22 44.04 -39.67 -0.38
CA PHE A 22 42.72 -39.68 -1.00
C PHE A 22 42.55 -38.34 -1.72
N ALA A 23 42.88 -38.32 -3.01
CA ALA A 23 42.41 -37.28 -3.92
C ALA A 23 41.04 -37.75 -4.47
N VAL A 24 39.96 -37.38 -3.78
CA VAL A 24 38.62 -37.41 -4.37
C VAL A 24 38.46 -36.08 -5.09
N ALA A 25 38.73 -36.08 -6.39
CA ALA A 25 38.28 -35.00 -7.26
C ALA A 25 36.76 -35.19 -7.46
N ALA A 26 35.97 -34.50 -6.62
CA ALA A 26 34.56 -34.31 -6.88
C ALA A 26 34.43 -33.22 -7.95
N THR A 27 34.39 -33.62 -9.21
CA THR A 27 33.79 -32.78 -10.26
C THR A 27 32.28 -32.86 -10.10
N ALA A 28 31.74 -32.12 -9.13
CA ALA A 28 30.32 -31.84 -9.09
C ALA A 28 30.06 -30.84 -10.23
N SER A 29 29.49 -31.31 -11.33
CA SER A 29 28.73 -30.44 -12.22
C SER A 29 27.54 -29.94 -11.41
N ALA A 30 27.68 -28.76 -10.81
CA ALA A 30 26.59 -28.06 -10.14
C ALA A 30 25.55 -27.68 -11.20
N CYS A 31 24.52 -28.53 -11.34
CA CYS A 31 23.22 -28.05 -11.74
C CYS A 31 22.48 -27.75 -10.45
N THR A 32 22.85 -26.66 -9.78
CA THR A 32 22.03 -26.08 -8.72
C THR A 32 20.71 -25.70 -9.39
N PRO A 33 19.56 -26.25 -8.96
CA PRO A 33 18.28 -25.80 -9.47
C PRO A 33 18.19 -24.28 -9.30
N PRO A 34 17.63 -23.53 -10.27
CA PRO A 34 17.40 -22.10 -10.09
C PRO A 34 16.61 -21.92 -8.80
N MET A 35 17.08 -20.99 -7.98
CA MET A 35 16.52 -20.74 -6.66
C MET A 35 15.04 -20.36 -6.80
N PRO A 36 14.14 -20.89 -5.94
CA PRO A 36 12.73 -20.51 -5.99
C PRO A 36 12.54 -18.98 -5.89
N PRO A 37 11.61 -18.37 -6.64
CA PRO A 37 11.41 -16.91 -6.65
C PRO A 37 11.15 -16.30 -5.27
N ASP A 38 10.47 -17.03 -4.38
CA ASP A 38 10.20 -16.66 -2.98
C ASP A 38 11.49 -16.55 -2.15
N VAL A 39 12.46 -17.43 -2.40
CA VAL A 39 13.76 -17.39 -1.72
C VAL A 39 14.61 -16.23 -2.25
N LEU A 40 14.57 -15.97 -3.55
CA LEU A 40 15.25 -14.81 -4.16
C LEU A 40 14.65 -13.50 -3.64
N ALA A 41 13.32 -13.40 -3.55
CA ALA A 41 12.65 -12.26 -2.95
C ALA A 41 13.05 -12.07 -1.48
N ALA A 42 13.06 -13.14 -0.68
CA ALA A 42 13.51 -13.07 0.71
C ALA A 42 14.99 -12.67 0.86
N GLN A 43 15.86 -13.09 -0.06
CA GLN A 43 17.25 -12.66 -0.09
C GLN A 43 17.38 -11.18 -0.48
N ALA A 44 16.68 -10.75 -1.53
CA ALA A 44 16.61 -9.36 -1.98
C ALA A 44 16.15 -8.45 -0.83
N GLU A 45 15.13 -8.86 -0.10
CA GLU A 45 14.61 -8.20 1.11
C GLU A 45 15.69 -8.03 2.20
N SER A 46 16.54 -9.04 2.38
CA SER A 46 17.53 -9.08 3.47
C SER A 46 18.83 -8.30 3.21
N GLN A 47 19.17 -8.02 1.94
CA GLN A 47 20.47 -7.44 1.57
C GLN A 47 20.33 -6.04 0.99
N ILE A 48 20.61 -4.98 1.76
CA ILE A 48 20.63 -3.60 1.21
C ILE A 48 22.06 -3.12 1.03
N GLU A 49 22.36 -2.56 -0.13
CA GLU A 49 23.62 -1.86 -0.36
C GLU A 49 23.50 -0.40 0.13
N CYS A 50 23.91 -0.19 1.38
CA CYS A 50 23.93 1.14 1.99
C CYS A 50 24.84 2.11 1.22
N GLN A 51 24.33 3.31 1.00
CA GLN A 51 25.06 4.42 0.41
C GLN A 51 25.56 5.39 1.50
N THR A 52 26.19 6.49 1.10
CA THR A 52 26.62 7.54 2.04
C THR A 52 26.16 8.90 1.53
N GLY A 53 25.52 9.67 2.42
CA GLY A 53 25.05 11.02 2.12
C GLY A 53 23.58 11.22 2.44
N SER A 54 23.02 12.32 1.94
CA SER A 54 21.63 12.69 2.13
C SER A 54 20.95 12.91 0.80
N THR A 55 19.70 12.47 0.69
CA THR A 55 18.83 12.79 -0.45
C THR A 55 17.48 13.28 0.06
N ASP A 56 16.83 14.10 -0.76
CA ASP A 56 15.53 14.68 -0.45
C ASP A 56 14.42 13.92 -1.18
N VAL A 57 13.24 13.84 -0.56
CA VAL A 57 11.99 13.35 -1.16
C VAL A 57 10.90 14.40 -1.01
N SER A 58 10.28 14.77 -2.14
CA SER A 58 9.11 15.64 -2.16
C SER A 58 7.85 14.81 -1.90
N VAL A 59 7.01 15.25 -0.98
CA VAL A 59 5.81 14.52 -0.54
C VAL A 59 4.59 15.44 -0.59
N PRO A 60 3.40 14.95 -0.99
CA PRO A 60 2.16 15.72 -0.93
C PRO A 60 1.82 16.16 0.49
N ASP A 61 1.17 17.31 0.65
CA ASP A 61 0.91 17.92 1.97
C ASP A 61 0.16 16.98 2.92
N ASN A 62 -0.77 16.17 2.40
CA ASN A 62 -1.58 15.25 3.18
C ASN A 62 -0.84 13.97 3.62
N LEU A 63 0.34 13.73 3.06
CA LEU A 63 1.19 12.57 3.35
C LEU A 63 2.49 12.98 4.05
N PHE A 64 2.61 14.27 4.41
CA PHE A 64 3.81 14.79 5.04
C PHE A 64 4.10 14.03 6.34
N GLY A 65 5.35 13.59 6.50
CA GLY A 65 5.83 12.72 7.57
C GLY A 65 5.88 11.23 7.21
N ALA A 66 5.20 10.77 6.15
CA ALA A 66 5.21 9.35 5.78
C ALA A 66 6.63 8.87 5.41
N MET A 67 7.35 9.66 4.62
CA MET A 67 8.71 9.32 4.23
C MET A 67 9.74 9.58 5.34
N THR A 68 9.41 10.40 6.34
CA THR A 68 10.20 10.53 7.57
C THR A 68 10.30 9.21 8.32
N PHE A 69 9.19 8.45 8.45
CA PHE A 69 9.25 7.10 9.06
C PHE A 69 10.16 6.15 8.27
N VAL A 70 10.08 6.20 6.94
CA VAL A 70 10.98 5.41 6.07
C VAL A 70 12.43 5.83 6.26
N GLY A 71 12.71 7.13 6.36
CA GLY A 71 14.04 7.69 6.57
C GLY A 71 14.67 7.33 7.91
N ASP A 72 13.86 7.36 8.99
CA ASP A 72 14.30 6.93 10.32
C ASP A 72 14.62 5.43 10.35
N ALA A 73 13.76 4.61 9.74
CA ALA A 73 13.99 3.18 9.61
C ALA A 73 15.23 2.87 8.76
N LEU A 74 15.42 3.60 7.65
CA LEU A 74 16.59 3.49 6.80
C LEU A 74 17.87 3.83 7.56
N THR A 75 17.88 4.93 8.30
CA THR A 75 19.06 5.37 9.08
C THR A 75 19.43 4.35 10.15
N ALA A 76 18.46 3.60 10.70
CA ALA A 76 18.74 2.53 11.65
C ALA A 76 19.49 1.34 11.01
N VAL A 77 19.32 1.11 9.71
CA VAL A 77 19.99 0.03 8.94
C VAL A 77 21.27 0.53 8.26
N CYS A 78 21.24 1.75 7.73
CA CYS A 78 22.31 2.42 6.99
C CYS A 78 22.66 3.77 7.67
N PRO A 79 23.49 3.78 8.74
CA PRO A 79 23.70 4.98 9.57
C PRO A 79 24.32 6.19 8.86
N ASP A 80 25.00 5.96 7.73
CA ASP A 80 25.65 7.00 6.94
C ASP A 80 24.76 7.51 5.77
N GLN A 81 23.52 7.02 5.66
CA GLN A 81 22.55 7.38 4.64
C GLN A 81 21.31 7.98 5.29
N THR A 82 20.95 9.20 4.88
CA THR A 82 19.80 9.92 5.41
C THR A 82 18.81 10.30 4.30
N LEU A 83 17.53 10.28 4.64
CA LEU A 83 16.43 10.74 3.81
C LEU A 83 15.80 11.97 4.47
N MET A 84 15.65 13.04 3.72
CA MET A 84 15.01 14.27 4.18
C MET A 84 13.72 14.50 3.41
N GLU A 85 12.64 14.78 4.13
CA GLU A 85 11.35 15.07 3.52
C GLU A 85 11.20 16.57 3.28
N VAL A 86 10.74 16.95 2.08
CA VAL A 86 10.51 18.32 1.65
C VAL A 86 9.10 18.48 1.08
N GLY A 87 8.60 19.72 1.04
CA GLY A 87 7.24 20.00 0.58
C GLY A 87 7.02 19.67 -0.91
N PRO A 88 5.76 19.65 -1.38
CA PRO A 88 5.38 19.22 -2.73
C PRO A 88 5.92 20.10 -3.85
N GLN A 89 6.35 21.33 -3.55
CA GLN A 89 6.90 22.30 -4.50
C GLN A 89 8.42 22.41 -4.44
N GLU A 90 9.05 21.71 -3.49
CA GLU A 90 10.50 21.72 -3.33
C GLU A 90 11.15 20.69 -4.26
N PRO A 91 12.25 21.06 -4.96
CA PRO A 91 12.94 20.13 -5.84
C PRO A 91 13.57 19.00 -5.04
N ALA A 92 13.34 17.77 -5.47
CA ALA A 92 13.85 16.55 -4.84
C ALA A 92 14.23 15.52 -5.90
N LYS A 93 15.06 14.54 -5.53
CA LYS A 93 15.45 13.42 -6.41
C LYS A 93 14.51 12.22 -6.30
N LEU A 94 13.57 12.31 -5.37
CA LEU A 94 12.48 11.39 -5.13
C LEU A 94 11.20 12.22 -5.04
N LYS A 95 10.10 11.74 -5.59
CA LYS A 95 8.78 12.38 -5.46
C LYS A 95 7.74 11.31 -5.17
N VAL A 96 6.95 11.51 -4.12
CA VAL A 96 5.75 10.73 -3.87
C VAL A 96 4.59 11.38 -4.63
N VAL A 97 3.82 10.57 -5.33
CA VAL A 97 2.59 10.98 -6.01
C VAL A 97 1.42 10.26 -5.35
N ASP A 98 0.38 11.02 -5.01
CA ASP A 98 -0.88 10.48 -4.50
C ASP A 98 -1.83 10.15 -5.66
N GLY A 99 -1.92 8.89 -6.05
CA GLY A 99 -2.63 8.42 -7.23
C GLY A 99 -1.70 7.75 -8.24
N THR A 100 -2.29 7.28 -9.35
CA THR A 100 -1.53 6.81 -10.52
C THR A 100 -0.82 8.01 -11.19
N PRO A 101 0.50 7.94 -11.48
CA PRO A 101 1.22 9.07 -12.05
C PRO A 101 0.67 9.44 -13.43
N SER A 102 0.34 10.71 -13.62
CA SER A 102 -0.04 11.22 -14.95
C SER A 102 1.20 11.39 -15.85
N PRO A 103 1.03 11.44 -17.18
CA PRO A 103 2.14 11.80 -18.07
C PRO A 103 2.78 13.15 -17.73
N ASP A 104 1.98 14.10 -17.23
CA ASP A 104 2.47 15.42 -16.81
C ASP A 104 3.30 15.31 -15.52
N ASP A 105 2.88 14.49 -14.53
CA ASP A 105 3.67 14.22 -13.33
C ASP A 105 5.05 13.65 -13.65
N VAL A 106 5.08 12.66 -14.55
CA VAL A 106 6.32 12.00 -14.98
C VAL A 106 7.19 12.99 -15.74
N SER A 107 6.63 13.75 -16.68
CA SER A 107 7.35 14.76 -17.46
C SER A 107 7.96 15.86 -16.58
N ASP A 108 7.17 16.40 -15.65
CA ASP A 108 7.60 17.48 -14.75
C ASP A 108 8.71 17.02 -13.81
N PHE A 109 8.60 15.80 -13.26
CA PHE A 109 9.64 15.22 -12.43
C PHE A 109 10.91 14.91 -13.24
N THR A 110 10.78 14.35 -14.44
CA THR A 110 11.91 14.04 -15.34
C THR A 110 12.74 15.27 -15.68
N ALA A 111 12.10 16.43 -15.84
CA ALA A 111 12.78 17.70 -16.10
C ALA A 111 13.73 18.13 -14.97
N GLY A 112 13.53 17.63 -13.75
CA GLY A 112 14.39 17.85 -12.59
C GLY A 112 15.55 16.85 -12.45
N CYS A 113 15.53 15.73 -13.19
CA CYS A 113 16.51 14.66 -13.06
C CYS A 113 17.77 14.91 -13.93
N PRO A 114 18.99 14.88 -13.36
CA PRO A 114 20.22 15.20 -14.09
C PRO A 114 20.51 14.30 -15.31
N ALA A 115 20.20 13.00 -15.22
CA ALA A 115 20.39 12.04 -16.29
C ALA A 115 19.21 12.02 -17.29
N GLY A 116 18.05 12.56 -16.90
CA GLY A 116 16.81 12.50 -17.67
C GLY A 116 16.08 11.14 -17.64
N ASP A 117 16.61 10.17 -16.91
CA ASP A 117 15.98 8.86 -16.69
C ASP A 117 15.22 8.87 -15.35
N VAL A 118 14.00 8.35 -15.37
CA VAL A 118 13.10 8.26 -14.21
C VAL A 118 12.58 6.85 -14.09
N ILE A 119 12.55 6.35 -12.85
CA ILE A 119 11.83 5.14 -12.48
C ILE A 119 10.57 5.54 -11.72
N TYR A 120 9.41 4.94 -12.02
CA TYR A 120 8.23 5.04 -11.17
C TYR A 120 7.64 3.67 -10.86
N VAL A 121 7.23 3.48 -9.61
CA VAL A 121 6.70 2.22 -9.06
C VAL A 121 5.63 2.53 -8.01
N PRO A 122 4.64 1.64 -7.78
CA PRO A 122 3.73 1.76 -6.65
C PRO A 122 4.52 1.76 -5.34
N LEU A 123 4.05 2.52 -4.35
CA LEU A 123 4.71 2.67 -3.05
C LEU A 123 3.86 2.16 -1.88
N TYR A 124 2.57 2.46 -1.90
CA TYR A 124 1.61 2.09 -0.86
C TYR A 124 0.18 2.13 -1.41
N SER A 125 -0.76 1.58 -0.65
CA SER A 125 -2.19 1.86 -0.77
C SER A 125 -2.72 2.54 0.48
N TYR A 126 -3.94 3.06 0.46
CA TYR A 126 -4.62 3.53 1.67
C TYR A 126 -6.14 3.46 1.50
N PRO A 127 -6.89 3.07 2.55
CA PRO A 127 -8.34 3.05 2.49
C PRO A 127 -8.90 4.48 2.42
N VAL A 128 -9.93 4.64 1.60
CA VAL A 128 -10.68 5.88 1.38
C VAL A 128 -12.13 5.65 1.82
N THR A 129 -12.73 6.65 2.44
CA THR A 129 -14.11 6.61 2.92
C THR A 129 -14.83 7.93 2.63
N LEU A 130 -16.15 7.92 2.83
CA LEU A 130 -16.91 9.14 3.01
C LEU A 130 -16.93 9.44 4.51
N ALA A 131 -16.06 10.36 4.91
CA ALA A 131 -16.05 10.88 6.27
C ALA A 131 -17.26 11.79 6.47
N TYR A 132 -17.86 11.73 7.65
CA TYR A 132 -19.05 12.50 7.97
C TYR A 132 -19.00 12.99 9.42
N ASN A 133 -19.66 14.10 9.71
CA ASN A 133 -19.78 14.59 11.07
C ASN A 133 -21.26 14.68 11.49
N ILE A 134 -21.69 13.73 12.31
CA ILE A 134 -22.96 13.76 13.02
C ILE A 134 -22.64 13.48 14.49
N PHE A 135 -22.97 14.41 15.39
CA PHE A 135 -22.48 14.31 16.75
C PHE A 135 -23.03 13.07 17.48
N GLY A 136 -22.12 12.21 17.92
CA GLY A 136 -22.46 10.99 18.65
C GLY A 136 -22.97 9.84 17.78
N LEU A 137 -22.84 9.95 16.45
CA LEU A 137 -23.20 8.88 15.50
C LEU A 137 -21.94 8.35 14.80
N GLU A 138 -21.70 7.06 14.93
CA GLU A 138 -20.58 6.34 14.33
C GLU A 138 -21.09 5.06 13.66
N GLY A 139 -20.37 4.54 12.67
CA GLY A 139 -20.68 3.26 12.03
C GLY A 139 -21.88 3.31 11.09
N LEU A 140 -22.19 4.47 10.52
CA LEU A 140 -23.21 4.59 9.47
C LEU A 140 -22.79 3.76 8.25
N VAL A 141 -23.71 2.95 7.73
CA VAL A 141 -23.51 2.17 6.51
C VAL A 141 -23.99 3.00 5.33
N LEU A 142 -23.13 3.26 4.34
CA LEU A 142 -23.51 3.97 3.12
C LEU A 142 -23.30 3.08 1.91
N THR A 143 -24.37 2.78 1.18
CA THR A 143 -24.28 2.02 -0.07
C THR A 143 -23.62 2.87 -1.17
N PRO A 144 -23.09 2.25 -2.24
CA PRO A 144 -22.59 2.97 -3.41
C PRO A 144 -23.58 4.01 -3.94
N GLU A 145 -24.87 3.69 -4.00
CA GLU A 145 -25.93 4.60 -4.45
C GLU A 145 -26.14 5.77 -3.50
N ALA A 146 -26.09 5.53 -2.19
CA ALA A 146 -26.21 6.60 -1.19
C ALA A 146 -25.02 7.56 -1.30
N VAL A 147 -23.79 7.04 -1.41
CA VAL A 147 -22.59 7.86 -1.60
C VAL A 147 -22.67 8.65 -2.90
N ALA A 148 -22.99 8.02 -4.03
CA ALA A 148 -23.16 8.72 -5.31
C ALA A 148 -24.25 9.80 -5.22
N GLY A 149 -25.37 9.51 -4.57
CA GLY A 149 -26.47 10.46 -4.40
C GLY A 149 -26.08 11.66 -3.56
N ILE A 150 -25.32 11.45 -2.49
CA ILE A 150 -24.76 12.51 -1.64
C ILE A 150 -23.81 13.39 -2.45
N LEU A 151 -22.82 12.79 -3.14
CA LEU A 151 -21.79 13.53 -3.85
C LEU A 151 -22.33 14.31 -5.07
N THR A 152 -23.40 13.81 -5.70
CA THR A 152 -24.11 14.51 -6.79
C THR A 152 -25.10 15.58 -6.28
N GLY A 153 -25.37 15.60 -4.97
CA GLY A 153 -26.35 16.48 -4.34
C GLY A 153 -27.81 16.09 -4.63
N SER A 154 -28.06 14.89 -5.13
CA SER A 154 -29.43 14.35 -5.27
C SER A 154 -29.99 13.88 -3.92
N ILE A 155 -29.11 13.46 -3.01
CA ILE A 155 -29.42 13.19 -1.60
C ILE A 155 -28.86 14.33 -0.76
N THR A 156 -29.74 15.08 -0.09
CA THR A 156 -29.38 16.24 0.75
C THR A 156 -29.87 16.10 2.19
N SER A 157 -30.49 14.96 2.53
CA SER A 157 -31.06 14.69 3.85
C SER A 157 -30.61 13.31 4.33
N TRP A 158 -30.25 13.19 5.61
CA TRP A 158 -29.96 11.91 6.25
C TRP A 158 -31.19 11.00 6.39
N GLU A 159 -32.40 11.56 6.26
CA GLU A 159 -33.68 10.82 6.26
C GLU A 159 -34.01 10.20 4.89
N ASP A 160 -33.13 10.32 3.89
CA ASP A 160 -33.37 9.72 2.57
C ASP A 160 -33.43 8.17 2.68
N PRO A 161 -34.40 7.51 2.03
CA PRO A 161 -34.52 6.05 2.06
C PRO A 161 -33.23 5.30 1.68
N ALA A 162 -32.44 5.84 0.75
CA ALA A 162 -31.16 5.24 0.36
C ALA A 162 -30.14 5.19 1.53
N ILE A 163 -30.30 6.04 2.54
CA ILE A 163 -29.51 6.02 3.78
C ILE A 163 -30.26 5.22 4.85
N THR A 164 -31.55 5.50 5.10
CA THR A 164 -32.26 4.91 6.25
C THR A 164 -32.43 3.40 6.15
N ASP A 165 -32.57 2.84 4.94
CA ASP A 165 -32.84 1.42 4.73
C ASP A 165 -31.66 0.53 5.18
N ALA A 166 -30.42 1.03 5.06
CA ALA A 166 -29.22 0.35 5.55
C ALA A 166 -28.93 0.63 7.05
N ASN A 167 -29.70 1.50 7.70
CA ASN A 167 -29.39 2.09 9.00
C ASN A 167 -30.58 2.09 9.97
N GLU A 168 -31.43 1.06 9.96
CA GLU A 168 -32.66 0.98 10.78
C GLU A 168 -32.44 1.18 12.30
N GLY A 169 -31.21 0.98 12.79
CA GLY A 169 -30.83 1.16 14.19
C GLY A 169 -30.48 2.60 14.60
N PHE A 170 -30.36 3.53 13.65
CA PHE A 170 -29.94 4.91 13.89
C PHE A 170 -31.12 5.89 13.90
N ASP A 171 -31.07 6.89 14.78
CA ASP A 171 -31.98 8.03 14.74
C ASP A 171 -31.40 9.11 13.83
N LEU A 172 -31.85 9.14 12.59
CA LEU A 172 -31.44 10.11 11.58
C LEU A 172 -32.39 11.32 11.50
N SER A 173 -33.35 11.40 12.41
CA SER A 173 -34.42 12.39 12.32
C SER A 173 -34.00 13.77 12.81
N GLY A 174 -34.34 14.80 12.04
CA GLY A 174 -34.04 16.20 12.38
C GLY A 174 -32.55 16.58 12.34
N LEU A 175 -31.70 15.75 11.74
CA LEU A 175 -30.30 16.08 11.46
C LEU A 175 -30.19 17.25 10.45
N PRO A 176 -29.10 18.03 10.47
CA PRO A 176 -28.85 19.06 9.46
C PRO A 176 -28.81 18.51 8.04
N ALA A 177 -29.01 19.38 7.04
CA ALA A 177 -28.85 18.99 5.64
C ALA A 177 -27.40 18.56 5.36
N ILE A 178 -27.24 17.63 4.41
CA ILE A 178 -25.92 17.13 4.01
C ILE A 178 -25.18 18.21 3.23
N GLU A 179 -23.99 18.55 3.70
CA GLU A 179 -23.07 19.47 3.02
C GLU A 179 -21.83 18.71 2.52
N VAL A 180 -21.58 18.72 1.21
CA VAL A 180 -20.40 18.06 0.62
C VAL A 180 -19.25 19.05 0.55
N TYR A 181 -18.16 18.72 1.23
CA TYR A 181 -16.93 19.51 1.26
C TYR A 181 -15.91 18.95 0.25
N THR A 182 -15.30 19.85 -0.51
CA THR A 182 -14.30 19.49 -1.54
C THR A 182 -13.04 20.34 -1.44
N VAL A 183 -12.00 19.96 -2.17
CA VAL A 183 -10.75 20.73 -2.32
C VAL A 183 -10.51 20.97 -3.81
N ASP A 184 -10.04 22.15 -4.19
CA ASP A 184 -9.72 22.49 -5.59
C ASP A 184 -8.32 21.98 -6.01
N GLN A 185 -8.05 20.71 -5.73
CA GLN A 185 -6.79 20.04 -6.04
C GLN A 185 -7.06 18.59 -6.43
N ASP A 186 -6.17 18.03 -7.24
CA ASP A 186 -6.27 16.62 -7.66
C ASP A 186 -5.81 15.72 -6.51
N ARG A 187 -6.56 14.65 -6.23
CA ARG A 187 -6.30 13.76 -5.10
C ARG A 187 -6.58 12.30 -5.45
N GLY A 188 -5.70 11.40 -5.04
CA GLY A 188 -5.87 9.95 -5.22
C GLY A 188 -7.12 9.43 -4.51
N SER A 189 -7.52 10.05 -3.40
CA SER A 189 -8.75 9.69 -2.68
C SER A 189 -10.03 9.92 -3.49
N VAL A 190 -10.09 11.01 -4.26
CA VAL A 190 -11.24 11.29 -5.14
C VAL A 190 -11.21 10.33 -6.33
N GLN A 191 -10.02 10.07 -6.89
CA GLN A 191 -9.84 9.09 -7.95
C GLN A 191 -10.40 7.73 -7.53
N ALA A 192 -9.94 7.19 -6.39
CA ALA A 192 -10.39 5.90 -5.89
C ALA A 192 -11.91 5.84 -5.64
N MET A 193 -12.47 6.83 -4.94
CA MET A 193 -13.92 6.88 -4.66
C MET A 193 -14.74 6.90 -5.95
N THR A 194 -14.37 7.75 -6.90
CA THR A 194 -15.17 7.93 -8.13
C THR A 194 -14.97 6.80 -9.14
N THR A 195 -13.81 6.12 -9.14
CA THR A 195 -13.64 4.83 -9.82
C THR A 195 -14.59 3.79 -9.25
N TRP A 196 -14.62 3.60 -7.93
CA TRP A 196 -15.52 2.66 -7.27
C TRP A 196 -17.00 2.95 -7.59
N LEU A 197 -17.43 4.22 -7.49
CA LEU A 197 -18.81 4.60 -7.83
C LEU A 197 -19.17 4.38 -9.30
N SER A 198 -18.20 4.50 -10.21
CA SER A 198 -18.41 4.24 -11.63
C SER A 198 -18.66 2.75 -11.92
N GLU A 199 -18.14 1.87 -11.08
CA GLU A 199 -18.30 0.42 -11.20
C GLU A 199 -19.55 -0.08 -10.46
N GLU A 200 -19.71 0.34 -9.20
CA GLU A 200 -20.76 -0.17 -8.32
C GLU A 200 -22.08 0.60 -8.41
N ALA A 201 -22.06 1.89 -8.76
CA ALA A 201 -23.26 2.73 -8.84
C ALA A 201 -23.43 3.47 -10.18
N PRO A 202 -23.23 2.84 -11.36
CA PRO A 202 -23.22 3.53 -12.65
C PRO A 202 -24.54 4.21 -13.05
N GLN A 203 -25.65 3.87 -12.39
CA GLN A 203 -26.94 4.56 -12.59
C GLN A 203 -27.06 5.87 -11.79
N SER A 204 -26.37 5.95 -10.65
CA SER A 204 -26.36 7.12 -9.76
C SER A 204 -25.12 8.00 -9.98
N TRP A 205 -24.03 7.44 -10.51
CA TRP A 205 -22.77 8.11 -10.81
C TRP A 205 -22.42 7.99 -12.29
N SER A 206 -22.52 9.10 -13.04
CA SER A 206 -22.25 9.13 -14.48
C SER A 206 -20.93 9.81 -14.87
N ASP A 207 -20.23 10.40 -13.89
CA ASP A 207 -19.10 11.30 -14.16
C ASP A 207 -17.77 10.55 -14.41
N GLY A 208 -17.78 9.23 -14.23
CA GLY A 208 -16.59 8.41 -14.40
C GLY A 208 -15.58 8.61 -13.27
N THR A 209 -14.32 8.29 -13.54
CA THR A 209 -13.21 8.55 -12.62
C THR A 209 -12.80 10.02 -12.71
N LEU A 210 -12.77 10.68 -11.55
CA LEU A 210 -12.37 12.07 -11.35
C LEU A 210 -11.20 12.13 -10.37
N GLU A 211 -10.23 12.99 -10.62
CA GLU A 211 -9.18 13.30 -9.63
C GLU A 211 -9.58 14.49 -8.74
N ARG A 212 -10.63 15.21 -9.13
CA ARG A 212 -11.18 16.37 -8.43
C ARG A 212 -12.69 16.34 -8.44
N LEU A 213 -13.28 16.46 -7.25
CA LEU A 213 -14.73 16.47 -7.09
C LEU A 213 -15.25 17.91 -7.22
N PRO A 214 -16.11 18.23 -8.21
CA PRO A 214 -16.76 19.52 -8.25
C PRO A 214 -17.69 19.68 -7.04
N GLY A 215 -17.63 20.84 -6.39
CA GLY A 215 -18.44 21.12 -5.20
C GLY A 215 -18.78 22.60 -5.07
N ASN A 216 -19.80 22.91 -4.27
CA ASN A 216 -20.18 24.29 -3.96
C ASN A 216 -19.44 24.84 -2.73
N ILE A 217 -18.98 23.95 -1.85
CA ILE A 217 -18.21 24.28 -0.65
C ILE A 217 -16.82 23.69 -0.84
N THR A 218 -15.87 24.55 -1.20
CA THR A 218 -14.51 24.15 -1.57
C THR A 218 -13.49 24.88 -0.72
N PHE A 219 -12.56 24.12 -0.16
CA PHE A 219 -11.51 24.59 0.73
C PHE A 219 -10.16 24.71 0.00
N GLY A 220 -9.24 25.47 0.56
CA GLY A 220 -7.91 25.67 -0.04
C GLY A 220 -6.98 24.47 0.12
N SER A 221 -7.21 23.61 1.13
CA SER A 221 -6.40 22.43 1.41
C SER A 221 -7.22 21.33 2.09
N SER A 222 -6.75 20.07 2.02
CA SER A 222 -7.37 18.96 2.77
C SER A 222 -7.34 19.18 4.28
N LEU A 223 -6.29 19.82 4.81
CA LEU A 223 -6.21 20.15 6.24
C LEU A 223 -7.34 21.09 6.66
N GLU A 224 -7.50 22.22 5.97
CA GLU A 224 -8.59 23.18 6.24
C GLU A 224 -9.97 22.53 6.13
N MET A 225 -10.17 21.68 5.11
CA MET A 225 -11.40 20.91 4.93
C MET A 225 -11.67 19.95 6.11
N SER A 226 -10.65 19.20 6.55
CA SER A 226 -10.77 18.24 7.65
C SER A 226 -11.04 18.92 9.00
N GLU A 227 -10.43 20.09 9.23
CA GLU A 227 -10.67 20.90 10.42
C GLU A 227 -12.12 21.39 10.44
N GLU A 228 -12.63 21.95 9.34
CA GLU A 228 -14.02 22.41 9.28
C GLU A 228 -15.02 21.25 9.38
N LEU A 229 -14.75 20.13 8.71
CA LEU A 229 -15.56 18.91 8.77
C LEU A 229 -15.75 18.43 10.21
N ALA A 230 -14.70 18.50 11.04
CA ALA A 230 -14.77 18.09 12.45
C ALA A 230 -15.71 18.96 13.32
N PHE A 231 -16.01 20.19 12.90
CA PHE A 231 -16.89 21.11 13.64
C PHE A 231 -18.32 21.19 13.09
N MET A 232 -18.49 20.95 11.79
CA MET A 232 -19.75 21.18 11.10
C MET A 232 -20.62 19.93 11.03
N GLU A 233 -21.68 19.92 11.84
CA GLU A 233 -22.65 18.82 11.84
C GLU A 233 -23.43 18.75 10.51
N GLY A 234 -23.54 17.55 9.94
CA GLY A 234 -24.14 17.29 8.64
C GLY A 234 -23.16 17.37 7.46
N ALA A 235 -21.91 17.79 7.68
CA ALA A 235 -20.92 17.84 6.62
C ALA A 235 -20.33 16.44 6.30
N VAL A 236 -19.94 16.26 5.05
CA VAL A 236 -19.27 15.06 4.53
C VAL A 236 -18.10 15.43 3.63
N ALA A 237 -17.07 14.58 3.58
CA ALA A 237 -15.98 14.71 2.61
C ALA A 237 -15.41 13.34 2.24
N ILE A 238 -14.91 13.22 1.01
CA ILE A 238 -14.04 12.09 0.64
C ILE A 238 -12.70 12.31 1.32
N LEU A 239 -12.27 11.36 2.16
CA LEU A 239 -11.00 11.43 2.88
C LEU A 239 -10.32 10.06 2.91
N PRO A 240 -8.98 10.01 2.89
CA PRO A 240 -8.26 8.86 3.41
C PRO A 240 -8.66 8.60 4.86
N VAL A 241 -8.83 7.33 5.23
CA VAL A 241 -9.27 6.96 6.58
C VAL A 241 -8.28 7.46 7.64
N PHE A 242 -6.97 7.44 7.36
CA PHE A 242 -5.97 7.95 8.30
C PHE A 242 -6.12 9.47 8.56
N GLU A 243 -6.50 10.26 7.55
CA GLU A 243 -6.79 11.69 7.73
C GLU A 243 -8.04 11.90 8.58
N ALA A 244 -9.11 11.15 8.30
CA ALA A 244 -10.34 11.22 9.07
C ALA A 244 -10.11 10.84 10.54
N PHE A 245 -9.34 9.79 10.81
CA PHE A 245 -8.98 9.37 12.17
C PHE A 245 -8.12 10.41 12.89
N ASN A 246 -7.14 11.00 12.22
CA ASN A 246 -6.33 12.08 12.79
C ASN A 246 -7.16 13.33 13.13
N ALA A 247 -8.22 13.60 12.37
CA ALA A 247 -9.19 14.66 12.61
C ALA A 247 -10.31 14.29 13.59
N PHE A 248 -10.34 13.05 14.10
CA PHE A 248 -11.44 12.50 14.93
C PHE A 248 -12.82 12.58 14.27
N VAL A 249 -12.86 12.45 12.94
CA VAL A 249 -14.10 12.46 12.16
C VAL A 249 -14.58 11.03 11.92
N PRO A 250 -15.85 10.71 12.22
CA PRO A 250 -16.45 9.42 11.89
C PRO A 250 -16.34 9.08 10.39
N THR A 251 -16.25 7.79 10.12
CA THR A 251 -16.07 7.25 8.77
C THR A 251 -17.21 6.29 8.45
N ALA A 252 -17.69 6.32 7.20
CA ALA A 252 -18.76 5.42 6.78
C ALA A 252 -18.23 4.00 6.58
N ALA A 253 -19.05 3.02 6.95
CA ALA A 253 -18.90 1.64 6.57
C ALA A 253 -19.51 1.43 5.18
N PHE A 254 -18.94 0.51 4.40
CA PHE A 254 -19.39 0.22 3.04
C PHE A 254 -19.79 -1.24 2.90
N PRO A 255 -20.93 -1.56 2.25
CA PRO A 255 -21.23 -2.91 1.84
C PRO A 255 -20.27 -3.34 0.73
N VAL A 256 -19.83 -4.60 0.78
CA VAL A 256 -19.05 -5.26 -0.26
C VAL A 256 -19.84 -6.46 -0.75
N THR A 257 -20.21 -6.43 -2.03
CA THR A 257 -20.92 -7.51 -2.69
C THR A 257 -19.93 -8.52 -3.23
N TYR A 258 -20.15 -9.80 -2.97
CA TYR A 258 -19.28 -10.88 -3.45
C TYR A 258 -20.10 -12.13 -3.81
N GLY A 259 -19.54 -12.97 -4.68
CA GLY A 259 -20.16 -14.23 -5.06
C GLY A 259 -19.79 -15.36 -4.10
N ASP A 260 -20.78 -16.13 -3.64
CA ASP A 260 -20.53 -17.39 -2.93
C ASP A 260 -20.17 -18.53 -3.91
N GLU A 261 -19.68 -19.66 -3.38
CA GLU A 261 -19.37 -20.86 -4.19
C GLU A 261 -20.60 -21.44 -4.95
N GLY A 262 -21.81 -21.02 -4.58
CA GLY A 262 -23.08 -21.39 -5.19
C GLY A 262 -23.59 -20.44 -6.28
N GLY A 263 -22.93 -19.31 -6.50
CA GLY A 263 -23.33 -18.26 -7.45
C GLY A 263 -24.43 -17.31 -6.95
N ALA A 264 -24.70 -17.29 -5.64
CA ALA A 264 -25.50 -16.26 -5.00
C ALA A 264 -24.62 -15.07 -4.60
N GLU A 265 -25.15 -13.86 -4.72
CA GLU A 265 -24.51 -12.66 -4.22
C GLU A 265 -24.78 -12.54 -2.71
N GLU A 266 -23.70 -12.43 -1.95
CA GLU A 266 -23.70 -12.10 -0.52
C GLU A 266 -23.14 -10.70 -0.32
N GLU A 267 -23.48 -10.08 0.80
CA GLU A 267 -23.02 -8.74 1.17
C GLU A 267 -22.37 -8.78 2.55
N LEU A 268 -21.18 -8.18 2.65
CA LEU A 268 -20.47 -7.99 3.91
C LEU A 268 -20.30 -6.48 4.16
N ILE A 269 -20.67 -6.03 5.37
CA ILE A 269 -20.40 -4.65 5.79
C ILE A 269 -18.95 -4.54 6.22
N ALA A 270 -18.14 -3.88 5.41
CA ALA A 270 -16.75 -3.57 5.70
C ALA A 270 -16.68 -2.29 6.57
N TYR A 271 -15.89 -2.34 7.63
CA TYR A 271 -15.60 -1.19 8.48
C TYR A 271 -14.17 -0.69 8.25
N PRO A 272 -13.95 0.63 8.14
CA PRO A 272 -12.67 1.21 7.75
C PRO A 272 -11.58 1.11 8.82
N ASP A 273 -11.92 0.73 10.06
CA ASP A 273 -11.00 0.58 11.18
C ASP A 273 -10.28 -0.78 11.23
N ASP A 274 -10.62 -1.72 10.33
CA ASP A 274 -9.95 -3.01 10.22
C ASP A 274 -8.77 -2.95 9.22
N PRO A 275 -7.50 -2.95 9.68
CA PRO A 275 -6.35 -2.94 8.80
C PRO A 275 -6.21 -4.21 7.97
N GLN A 276 -6.83 -5.33 8.35
CA GLN A 276 -6.83 -6.54 7.54
C GLN A 276 -7.65 -6.35 6.26
N LEU A 277 -8.79 -5.66 6.35
CA LEU A 277 -9.61 -5.35 5.18
C LEU A 277 -8.84 -4.48 4.19
N ALA A 278 -8.10 -3.48 4.67
CA ALA A 278 -7.26 -2.65 3.79
C ALA A 278 -6.18 -3.49 3.08
N LYS A 279 -5.52 -4.41 3.80
CA LYS A 279 -4.51 -5.31 3.22
C LYS A 279 -5.08 -6.27 2.18
N ILE A 280 -6.26 -6.83 2.40
CA ILE A 280 -6.93 -7.68 1.39
C ILE A 280 -7.33 -6.82 0.19
N GLY A 281 -7.93 -5.65 0.46
CA GLY A 281 -8.47 -4.77 -0.56
C GLY A 281 -7.40 -4.23 -1.50
N SER A 282 -6.16 -4.02 -1.03
CA SER A 282 -5.06 -3.61 -1.91
C SER A 282 -4.77 -4.64 -3.01
N GLY A 283 -5.13 -5.91 -2.83
CA GLY A 283 -5.05 -6.92 -3.88
C GLY A 283 -5.99 -6.72 -5.07
N ALA A 284 -6.90 -5.74 -5.04
CA ALA A 284 -7.83 -5.45 -6.13
C ALA A 284 -7.30 -4.42 -7.15
N MET A 285 -6.04 -3.98 -7.05
CA MET A 285 -5.44 -3.04 -7.99
C MET A 285 -5.13 -3.70 -9.34
N ALA A 286 -5.07 -2.93 -10.42
CA ALA A 286 -4.51 -3.39 -11.69
C ALA A 286 -3.14 -2.77 -11.91
N LEU A 287 -2.17 -3.59 -12.34
CA LEU A 287 -0.83 -3.14 -12.68
C LEU A 287 -0.68 -2.88 -14.19
N SER A 288 0.14 -1.90 -14.53
CA SER A 288 0.55 -1.59 -15.88
C SER A 288 2.05 -1.33 -15.91
N VAL A 289 2.71 -1.85 -16.95
CA VAL A 289 4.16 -1.72 -17.14
C VAL A 289 4.42 -1.02 -18.46
N ASP A 290 5.21 0.06 -18.44
CA ASP A 290 5.58 0.79 -19.65
C ASP A 290 6.81 0.20 -20.38
N ASP A 291 7.18 0.78 -21.51
CA ASP A 291 8.31 0.33 -22.33
C ASP A 291 9.67 0.47 -21.61
N GLN A 292 9.76 1.26 -20.54
CA GLN A 292 10.95 1.45 -19.72
C GLN A 292 10.97 0.54 -18.48
N GLY A 293 9.92 -0.27 -18.28
CA GLY A 293 9.76 -1.17 -17.15
C GLY A 293 9.17 -0.49 -15.91
N ASN A 294 8.75 0.78 -16.01
CA ASN A 294 8.09 1.45 -14.90
C ASN A 294 6.72 0.84 -14.64
N ILE A 295 6.30 0.82 -13.38
CA ILE A 295 5.08 0.18 -12.94
C ILE A 295 4.12 1.24 -12.40
N ALA A 296 2.90 1.27 -12.94
CA ALA A 296 1.79 2.04 -12.41
C ALA A 296 0.68 1.09 -11.94
N ALA A 297 0.10 1.39 -10.79
CA ALA A 297 -1.08 0.74 -10.23
C ALA A 297 -2.29 1.67 -10.32
N THR A 298 -3.46 1.11 -10.61
CA THR A 298 -4.75 1.80 -10.45
C THR A 298 -5.13 1.87 -8.97
N PRO A 299 -6.11 2.72 -8.59
CA PRO A 299 -6.86 2.48 -7.37
C PRO A 299 -7.36 1.04 -7.29
N ALA A 300 -7.40 0.49 -6.08
CA ALA A 300 -7.96 -0.82 -5.81
C ALA A 300 -9.42 -0.66 -5.37
N VAL A 301 -10.34 -1.18 -6.16
CA VAL A 301 -11.79 -0.98 -5.97
C VAL A 301 -12.53 -2.31 -5.95
N GLY A 302 -13.69 -2.35 -5.28
CA GLY A 302 -14.55 -3.54 -5.17
C GLY A 302 -14.14 -4.51 -4.05
N GLY A 303 -12.90 -4.45 -3.56
CA GLY A 303 -12.47 -5.20 -2.37
C GLY A 303 -12.28 -6.70 -2.59
N ILE A 304 -12.29 -7.16 -3.84
CA ILE A 304 -12.01 -8.56 -4.20
C ILE A 304 -10.59 -8.63 -4.75
N PRO A 305 -9.65 -9.30 -4.07
CA PRO A 305 -8.27 -9.39 -4.55
C PRO A 305 -8.14 -10.31 -5.77
N ASP A 306 -7.18 -10.00 -6.64
CA ASP A 306 -6.75 -10.87 -7.72
C ASP A 306 -5.63 -11.80 -7.22
N ASP A 307 -5.81 -13.11 -7.41
CA ASP A 307 -4.88 -14.17 -7.01
C ASP A 307 -3.48 -14.03 -7.65
N GLU A 308 -3.34 -13.32 -8.77
CA GLU A 308 -2.04 -13.08 -9.42
C GLU A 308 -1.19 -12.08 -8.63
N ILE A 309 -1.82 -11.08 -8.01
CA ILE A 309 -1.11 -9.99 -7.30
C ILE A 309 -1.27 -10.04 -5.78
N PHE A 310 -2.11 -10.93 -5.25
CA PHE A 310 -2.35 -11.08 -3.81
C PHE A 310 -2.15 -12.53 -3.34
N ASP A 311 -1.21 -12.72 -2.41
CA ASP A 311 -1.03 -13.99 -1.71
C ASP A 311 -1.45 -13.86 -0.24
N LEU A 312 -2.56 -14.51 0.11
CA LEU A 312 -3.08 -14.53 1.48
C LEU A 312 -2.06 -15.14 2.46
N ALA A 313 -1.29 -16.15 2.08
CA ALA A 313 -0.33 -16.80 2.97
C ALA A 313 0.85 -15.86 3.29
N ALA A 314 1.29 -15.07 2.32
CA ALA A 314 2.32 -14.04 2.48
C ALA A 314 1.84 -12.82 3.28
N SER A 315 0.54 -12.50 3.20
CA SER A 315 -0.06 -11.29 3.81
C SER A 315 -0.08 -11.30 5.36
N LYS A 316 0.14 -12.45 6.00
CA LYS A 316 0.03 -12.68 7.46
C LYS A 316 -1.36 -12.34 8.03
N ILE A 317 -2.37 -12.29 7.19
CA ILE A 317 -3.76 -12.08 7.58
C ILE A 317 -4.32 -13.36 8.20
N ILE A 318 -5.13 -13.20 9.24
CA ILE A 318 -5.75 -14.32 9.95
C ILE A 318 -7.25 -14.21 9.75
N LEU A 319 -7.79 -15.08 8.91
CA LEU A 319 -9.22 -15.21 8.68
C LEU A 319 -9.81 -16.29 9.61
N GLN A 320 -11.07 -16.12 10.00
CA GLN A 320 -11.81 -17.19 10.67
C GLN A 320 -12.11 -18.34 9.69
N GLU A 321 -12.44 -19.52 10.23
CA GLU A 321 -12.91 -20.65 9.41
C GLU A 321 -14.13 -20.20 8.58
N ASP A 322 -14.10 -20.48 7.27
CA ASP A 322 -15.12 -20.09 6.29
C ASP A 322 -15.33 -18.57 6.09
N GLN A 323 -14.44 -17.70 6.61
CA GLN A 323 -14.48 -16.27 6.31
C GLN A 323 -13.99 -16.01 4.87
N PRO A 324 -14.76 -15.31 4.02
CA PRO A 324 -14.35 -15.01 2.66
C PRO A 324 -13.18 -14.01 2.62
N VAL A 325 -12.35 -14.10 1.57
CA VAL A 325 -11.21 -13.21 1.35
C VAL A 325 -11.70 -11.91 0.73
N ILE A 326 -12.28 -11.04 1.55
CA ILE A 326 -12.86 -9.76 1.14
C ILE A 326 -12.17 -8.64 1.89
N GLY A 327 -11.82 -7.60 1.14
CA GLY A 327 -11.16 -6.41 1.63
C GLY A 327 -12.04 -5.17 1.63
N TRP A 328 -11.41 -4.06 1.99
CA TRP A 328 -12.01 -2.74 1.90
C TRP A 328 -12.25 -2.37 0.43
N PRO A 329 -13.42 -1.83 0.05
CA PRO A 329 -13.79 -1.68 -1.35
C PRO A 329 -13.23 -0.44 -2.05
N VAL A 330 -12.60 0.50 -1.33
CA VAL A 330 -12.09 1.74 -1.93
C VAL A 330 -10.71 2.08 -1.40
N LEU A 331 -9.66 1.76 -2.14
CA LEU A 331 -8.29 2.14 -1.81
C LEU A 331 -7.67 3.03 -2.87
N GLY A 332 -7.09 4.14 -2.42
CA GLY A 332 -6.13 4.91 -3.21
C GLY A 332 -4.78 4.22 -3.25
N THR A 333 -3.97 4.55 -4.26
CA THR A 333 -2.60 4.05 -4.43
C THR A 333 -1.65 5.22 -4.57
N GLY A 334 -0.50 5.19 -3.90
CA GLY A 334 0.59 6.14 -4.10
C GLY A 334 1.75 5.54 -4.85
N HIS A 335 2.52 6.38 -5.54
CA HIS A 335 3.68 5.99 -6.32
C HIS A 335 4.93 6.76 -5.91
N LEU A 336 6.08 6.11 -6.07
CA LEU A 336 7.39 6.75 -5.89
C LEU A 336 8.03 6.95 -7.25
N LEU A 337 8.37 8.19 -7.57
CA LEU A 337 9.18 8.57 -8.72
C LEU A 337 10.62 8.80 -8.24
N VAL A 338 11.59 8.29 -9.00
CA VAL A 338 13.00 8.23 -8.64
C VAL A 338 13.84 8.72 -9.81
N CYS A 339 14.72 9.70 -9.58
CA CYS A 339 15.75 10.02 -10.57
C CYS A 339 16.76 8.87 -10.67
N ASP A 340 16.88 8.27 -11.86
CA ASP A 340 17.83 7.19 -12.11
C ASP A 340 19.14 7.78 -12.65
N ASP A 341 20.11 8.01 -11.76
CA ASP A 341 21.42 8.55 -12.11
C ASP A 341 22.54 7.61 -11.61
N PRO A 342 23.29 6.94 -12.51
CA PRO A 342 24.42 6.10 -12.11
C PRO A 342 25.53 6.84 -11.35
N ALA A 343 25.60 8.18 -11.46
CA ALA A 343 26.54 8.99 -10.69
C ALA A 343 26.07 9.29 -9.26
N ASP A 344 24.78 9.06 -8.96
CA ASP A 344 24.16 9.26 -7.65
C ASP A 344 23.19 8.13 -7.29
N PRO A 345 23.68 7.06 -6.64
CA PRO A 345 22.85 5.89 -6.29
C PRO A 345 21.94 6.12 -5.08
N LEU A 346 22.01 7.27 -4.39
CA LEU A 346 21.24 7.53 -3.16
C LEU A 346 19.72 7.43 -3.38
N PRO A 347 19.11 8.08 -4.39
CA PRO A 347 17.67 7.99 -4.62
C PRO A 347 17.21 6.56 -4.86
N LEU A 348 17.93 5.82 -5.71
CA LEU A 348 17.62 4.43 -6.02
C LEU A 348 17.71 3.54 -4.77
N SER A 349 18.75 3.70 -3.95
CA SER A 349 18.92 2.97 -2.69
C SER A 349 17.77 3.22 -1.70
N VAL A 350 17.29 4.47 -1.60
CA VAL A 350 16.12 4.80 -0.78
C VAL A 350 14.86 4.13 -1.32
N ALA A 351 14.63 4.15 -2.63
CA ALA A 351 13.48 3.50 -3.24
C ALA A 351 13.48 1.98 -3.01
N GLN A 352 14.65 1.34 -3.20
CA GLN A 352 14.86 -0.07 -2.89
C GLN A 352 14.59 -0.38 -1.40
N TYR A 353 14.90 0.53 -0.48
CA TYR A 353 14.59 0.36 0.94
C TYR A 353 13.09 0.51 1.22
N ALA A 354 12.45 1.54 0.64
CA ALA A 354 11.04 1.84 0.85
C ALA A 354 10.11 0.69 0.40
N LEU A 355 10.52 -0.03 -0.67
CA LEU A 355 9.81 -1.20 -1.17
C LEU A 355 10.24 -2.53 -0.55
N ARG A 356 11.03 -2.53 0.52
CA ARG A 356 11.26 -3.71 1.37
C ARG A 356 10.23 -3.81 2.48
N LEU A 357 10.10 -4.99 3.08
CA LEU A 357 9.25 -5.25 4.23
C LEU A 357 9.52 -4.25 5.38
N ALA A 358 10.78 -3.87 5.59
CA ALA A 358 11.12 -2.87 6.61
C ALA A 358 10.62 -1.46 6.25
N GLY A 359 10.78 -1.02 5.00
CA GLY A 359 10.25 0.26 4.51
C GLY A 359 8.73 0.29 4.49
N GLN A 360 8.10 -0.79 4.03
CA GLN A 360 6.65 -0.97 4.04
C GLN A 360 6.08 -0.99 5.46
N GLY A 361 6.77 -1.61 6.42
CA GLY A 361 6.39 -1.55 7.83
C GLY A 361 6.50 -0.15 8.43
N ALA A 362 7.41 0.69 7.92
CA ALA A 362 7.49 2.10 8.31
C ALA A 362 6.30 2.91 7.75
N LEU A 363 5.91 2.67 6.50
CA LEU A 363 4.69 3.24 5.91
C LEU A 363 3.42 2.76 6.63
N GLU A 364 3.37 1.49 7.04
CA GLU A 364 2.27 0.94 7.86
C GLU A 364 2.16 1.64 9.22
N THR A 365 3.29 1.98 9.82
CA THR A 365 3.32 2.70 11.11
C THR A 365 2.73 4.12 10.98
N TYR A 366 2.85 4.75 9.81
CA TYR A 366 2.21 6.04 9.52
C TYR A 366 0.69 5.90 9.36
N GLY A 367 0.19 4.73 8.96
CA GLY A 367 -1.22 4.48 8.66
C GLY A 367 -1.52 4.17 7.20
N LEU A 368 -0.49 3.96 6.37
CA LEU A 368 -0.65 3.50 4.99
C LEU A 368 -0.74 1.97 4.94
N THR A 369 -1.29 1.46 3.86
CA THR A 369 -1.40 0.01 3.62
C THR A 369 -0.19 -0.45 2.82
N PRO A 370 0.60 -1.41 3.33
CA PRO A 370 1.66 -2.05 2.56
C PRO A 370 1.14 -2.62 1.25
N LEU A 371 1.97 -2.55 0.21
CA LEU A 371 1.69 -3.24 -1.03
C LEU A 371 1.64 -4.77 -0.80
N PRO A 372 0.83 -5.51 -1.57
CA PRO A 372 0.91 -6.96 -1.61
C PRO A 372 2.32 -7.45 -1.95
N GLU A 373 2.73 -8.60 -1.41
CA GLU A 373 4.06 -9.15 -1.66
C GLU A 373 4.36 -9.40 -3.15
N PRO A 374 3.46 -9.99 -3.95
CA PRO A 374 3.70 -10.15 -5.39
C PRO A 374 3.97 -8.82 -6.09
N VAL A 375 3.17 -7.79 -5.81
CA VAL A 375 3.35 -6.43 -6.37
C VAL A 375 4.73 -5.86 -6.02
N ARG A 376 5.16 -5.99 -4.76
CA ARG A 376 6.50 -5.55 -4.32
C ARG A 376 7.62 -6.26 -5.07
N ILE A 377 7.49 -7.57 -5.30
CA ILE A 377 8.51 -8.33 -6.01
C ILE A 377 8.64 -7.84 -7.46
N GLU A 378 7.54 -7.49 -8.12
CA GLU A 378 7.61 -6.93 -9.49
C GLU A 378 8.40 -5.62 -9.55
N THR A 379 8.38 -4.81 -8.48
CA THR A 379 9.15 -3.56 -8.43
C THR A 379 10.67 -3.75 -8.37
N PHE A 380 11.17 -4.95 -8.09
CA PHE A 380 12.60 -5.21 -7.94
C PHE A 380 13.36 -5.08 -9.26
N GLU A 381 12.75 -5.45 -10.39
CA GLU A 381 13.35 -5.29 -11.70
C GLU A 381 13.56 -3.82 -12.09
N PRO A 382 12.54 -2.94 -12.11
CA PRO A 382 12.75 -1.52 -12.41
C PRO A 382 13.65 -0.84 -11.40
N LEU A 383 13.61 -1.23 -10.12
CA LEU A 383 14.52 -0.71 -9.10
C LEU A 383 15.93 -1.32 -9.13
N LYS A 384 16.24 -2.20 -10.09
CA LYS A 384 17.56 -2.80 -10.27
C LYS A 384 18.06 -3.50 -9.00
N VAL A 385 17.14 -4.11 -8.24
CA VAL A 385 17.49 -4.88 -7.04
C VAL A 385 18.25 -6.11 -7.49
N THR A 386 19.49 -6.24 -7.02
CA THR A 386 20.32 -7.42 -7.30
C THR A 386 20.34 -8.33 -6.09
N VAL A 387 20.19 -9.64 -6.33
CA VAL A 387 20.37 -10.68 -5.32
C VAL A 387 21.73 -11.30 -5.59
N ALA A 388 22.64 -11.29 -4.62
CA ALA A 388 23.90 -11.99 -4.78
C ALA A 388 23.61 -13.50 -4.83
N GLU A 389 23.87 -14.15 -5.98
CA GLU A 389 23.90 -15.61 -6.05
C GLU A 389 25.03 -16.10 -5.12
N GLU A 390 24.70 -16.83 -4.05
CA GLU A 390 25.71 -17.49 -3.22
C GLU A 390 26.42 -18.57 -4.07
N ASP A 391 27.70 -18.35 -4.39
CA ASP A 391 28.61 -19.28 -5.09
C ASP A 391 28.83 -20.62 -4.35
#